data_AF-A0A0Q7TPV6-F1
#
_entry.id   AF-A0A0Q7TPV6-F1
#
_cell.length_a   1.000
_cell.length_b   1.000
_cell.length_c   1.000
_cell.angle_alpha   90.00
_cell.angle_beta   90.00
_cell.angle_gamma   90.00
#
_symmetry.space_group_name_H-M   'P 1'
#
loop_
_entity.id
_entity.type
_entity.pdbx_description
1 polymer ?
#
loop_
_entity_poly.entity_id
_entity_poly.type
_entity_poly.pdbx_seq_one_letter_code
_entity_poly.pdbx_strand_id
1 'polypeptide(L)'
;MLPAHPVGADLGCGSGRWAALVAPKVGKLYAVDASAMALAVAKNNLTNHSNVEFHHCDVSQLPFPAGSLDFAFSLGVLHHLPDTQRALSDIASRLKPGAPFLVYLYYSMDNRPVWFRSIWVMTDWLRLGISRLPHALKIGSTTALAGLVYWPLARIARLLEKLGLRFEHIPLAFYRDKPFYVLRTDAYDRFSTRLEQRFSKLEIQAMLLRAGFTDIRFSDHEPYWCAVGIRAGG
;
A
#
# COMPACT_ATOMS: atom_id res chain seq x y z
N MET A 1 1.95 19.76 -14.52
CA MET A 1 0.78 20.15 -13.70
C MET A 1 -0.41 19.34 -14.18
N LEU A 2 -1.27 18.88 -13.28
CA LEU A 2 -2.52 18.21 -13.68
C LEU A 2 -3.49 19.23 -14.31
N PRO A 3 -4.37 18.80 -15.23
CA PRO A 3 -5.43 19.67 -15.76
C PRO A 3 -6.43 20.06 -14.66
N ALA A 4 -7.31 21.04 -14.94
CA ALA A 4 -8.28 21.57 -13.97
C ALA A 4 -9.27 20.50 -13.46
N HIS A 5 -9.63 19.53 -14.31
CA HIS A 5 -10.51 18.41 -13.98
C HIS A 5 -9.83 17.10 -14.34
N PRO A 6 -8.83 16.66 -13.55
CA PRO A 6 -8.05 15.50 -13.89
C PRO A 6 -8.87 14.22 -13.76
N VAL A 7 -8.58 13.26 -14.62
CA VAL A 7 -9.11 11.90 -14.59
C VAL A 7 -8.01 10.98 -14.08
N GLY A 8 -8.27 10.20 -13.03
CA GLY A 8 -7.27 9.27 -12.52
C GLY A 8 -7.84 8.01 -11.90
N ALA A 9 -6.96 7.15 -11.40
CA ALA A 9 -7.34 5.84 -10.86
C ALA A 9 -6.72 5.55 -9.48
N ASP A 10 -7.52 4.98 -8.59
CA ASP A 10 -7.12 4.30 -7.35
C ASP A 10 -7.07 2.79 -7.61
N LEU A 11 -5.85 2.25 -7.70
CA LEU A 11 -5.59 0.87 -8.11
C LEU A 11 -5.41 -0.04 -6.89
N GLY A 12 -6.45 -0.80 -6.58
CA GLY A 12 -6.65 -1.53 -5.34
C GLY A 12 -7.22 -0.63 -4.24
N CYS A 13 -8.39 -0.05 -4.51
CA CYS A 13 -9.00 0.99 -3.69
C CYS A 13 -9.46 0.50 -2.30
N GLY A 14 -9.57 -0.81 -2.10
CA GLY A 14 -10.03 -1.42 -0.85
C GLY A 14 -11.39 -0.87 -0.44
N SER A 15 -11.49 -0.35 0.78
CA SER A 15 -12.71 0.29 1.31
C SER A 15 -12.93 1.72 0.83
N GLY A 16 -12.12 2.24 -0.10
CA GLY A 16 -12.23 3.60 -0.63
C GLY A 16 -11.63 4.68 0.27
N ARG A 17 -10.82 4.32 1.28
CA ARG A 17 -10.22 5.27 2.23
C ARG A 17 -9.45 6.40 1.54
N TRP A 18 -8.64 6.05 0.55
CA TRP A 18 -7.83 7.01 -0.19
C TRP A 18 -8.65 7.73 -1.25
N ALA A 19 -9.50 7.00 -1.98
CA ALA A 19 -10.47 7.57 -2.90
C ALA A 19 -11.31 8.69 -2.27
N ALA A 20 -11.76 8.57 -1.01
CA ALA A 20 -12.54 9.60 -0.31
C ALA A 20 -11.79 10.94 -0.16
N LEU A 21 -10.45 10.90 -0.07
CA LEU A 21 -9.61 12.10 0.04
C LEU A 21 -9.30 12.73 -1.33
N VAL A 22 -9.31 11.92 -2.38
CA VAL A 22 -8.95 12.33 -3.75
C VAL A 22 -10.17 12.76 -4.54
N ALA A 23 -11.30 12.08 -4.41
CA ALA A 23 -12.52 12.33 -5.17
C ALA A 23 -12.97 13.81 -5.16
N PRO A 24 -12.90 14.57 -4.03
CA PRO A 24 -13.28 15.98 -4.03
C PRO A 24 -12.37 16.91 -4.87
N LYS A 25 -11.20 16.43 -5.31
CA LYS A 25 -10.14 17.24 -5.93
C LYS A 25 -9.99 16.99 -7.43
N VAL A 26 -10.81 16.12 -8.01
CA VAL A 26 -10.61 15.58 -9.36
C VAL A 26 -11.91 15.59 -10.16
N GLY A 27 -11.79 15.61 -11.49
CA GLY A 27 -12.95 15.56 -12.37
C GLY A 27 -13.62 14.18 -12.36
N LYS A 28 -12.81 13.12 -12.36
CA LYS A 28 -13.27 11.74 -12.31
C LYS A 28 -12.24 10.84 -11.64
N LEU A 29 -12.70 9.91 -10.81
CA LEU A 29 -11.85 8.90 -10.17
C LEU A 29 -12.36 7.50 -10.47
N TYR A 30 -11.49 6.67 -11.04
CA TYR A 30 -11.75 5.23 -11.18
C TYR A 30 -11.25 4.49 -9.93
N ALA A 31 -12.15 3.86 -9.19
CA ALA A 31 -11.84 3.02 -8.04
C ALA A 31 -11.83 1.55 -8.46
N VAL A 32 -10.65 0.93 -8.50
CA VAL A 32 -10.43 -0.44 -9.00
C VAL A 32 -10.08 -1.36 -7.84
N ASP A 33 -10.73 -2.51 -7.73
CA ASP A 33 -10.31 -3.56 -6.79
C ASP A 33 -10.71 -4.95 -7.30
N ALA A 34 -9.91 -5.97 -6.99
CA ALA A 34 -10.19 -7.37 -7.35
C ALA A 34 -11.21 -8.03 -6.40
N SER A 35 -11.44 -7.45 -5.21
CA SER A 35 -12.39 -7.93 -4.21
C SER A 35 -13.75 -7.26 -4.37
N ALA A 36 -14.74 -8.04 -4.80
CA ALA A 36 -16.14 -7.60 -4.86
C ALA A 36 -16.67 -7.12 -3.49
N MET A 37 -16.22 -7.76 -2.40
CA MET A 37 -16.59 -7.35 -1.04
C MET A 37 -15.99 -5.99 -0.66
N ALA A 38 -14.72 -5.74 -1.01
CA ALA A 38 -14.08 -4.45 -0.76
C ALA A 38 -14.78 -3.33 -1.54
N LEU A 39 -15.11 -3.58 -2.82
CA LEU A 39 -15.87 -2.63 -3.64
C LEU A 39 -17.25 -2.33 -3.08
N ALA A 40 -17.96 -3.32 -2.52
CA ALA A 40 -19.25 -3.08 -1.88
C ALA A 40 -19.11 -2.10 -0.70
N VAL A 41 -18.05 -2.25 0.11
CA VAL A 41 -17.74 -1.31 1.19
C VAL A 41 -17.35 0.07 0.65
N ALA A 42 -16.51 0.12 -0.39
CA ALA A 42 -16.10 1.38 -1.02
C ALA A 42 -17.30 2.17 -1.57
N LYS A 43 -18.23 1.48 -2.25
CA LYS A 43 -19.48 2.07 -2.75
C LYS A 43 -20.31 2.70 -1.63
N ASN A 44 -20.42 2.02 -0.48
CA ASN A 44 -21.13 2.55 0.68
C ASN A 44 -20.43 3.76 1.31
N ASN A 45 -19.09 3.75 1.36
CA ASN A 45 -18.31 4.84 1.94
C ASN A 45 -18.26 6.09 1.05
N LEU A 46 -18.42 5.92 -0.26
CA LEU A 46 -18.25 6.97 -1.26
C LEU A 46 -19.58 7.41 -1.90
N THR A 47 -20.72 7.12 -1.26
CA THR A 47 -22.06 7.47 -1.76
C THR A 47 -22.22 8.97 -2.07
N ASN A 48 -21.49 9.83 -1.36
CA ASN A 48 -21.51 11.29 -1.56
C ASN A 48 -20.60 11.77 -2.69
N HIS A 49 -19.90 10.87 -3.39
CA HIS A 49 -18.96 11.21 -4.47
C HIS A 49 -19.46 10.66 -5.81
N SER A 50 -20.28 11.45 -6.51
CA SER A 50 -20.86 11.09 -7.81
C SER A 50 -19.83 10.99 -8.95
N ASN A 51 -18.62 11.50 -8.75
CA ASN A 51 -17.52 11.45 -9.72
C ASN A 51 -16.63 10.21 -9.59
N VAL A 52 -16.99 9.24 -8.73
CA VAL A 52 -16.26 7.98 -8.57
C VAL A 52 -16.95 6.86 -9.35
N GLU A 53 -16.19 6.19 -10.23
CA GLU A 53 -16.64 5.01 -10.98
C GLU A 53 -15.91 3.75 -10.48
N PHE A 54 -16.64 2.67 -10.22
CA PHE A 54 -16.09 1.46 -9.61
C PHE A 54 -15.89 0.34 -10.62
N HIS A 55 -14.72 -0.27 -10.63
CA HIS A 55 -14.40 -1.41 -11.51
C HIS A 55 -13.95 -2.63 -10.71
N HIS A 56 -14.66 -3.73 -10.87
CA HIS A 56 -14.26 -5.05 -10.34
C HIS A 56 -13.33 -5.73 -11.34
N CYS A 57 -12.02 -5.52 -11.19
CA CYS A 57 -11.01 -6.14 -12.03
C CYS A 57 -9.66 -6.19 -11.32
N ASP A 58 -8.79 -7.07 -11.78
CA ASP A 58 -7.40 -7.11 -11.36
C ASP A 58 -6.59 -5.98 -12.01
N VAL A 59 -5.52 -5.53 -11.36
CA VAL A 59 -4.63 -4.48 -11.89
C VAL A 59 -3.92 -4.93 -13.18
N SER A 60 -3.82 -6.23 -13.45
CA SER A 60 -3.34 -6.77 -14.72
C SER A 60 -4.35 -6.67 -15.87
N GLN A 61 -5.59 -6.26 -15.60
CA GLN A 61 -6.70 -6.20 -16.56
C GLN A 61 -7.45 -4.86 -16.51
N LEU A 62 -6.70 -3.76 -16.43
CA LEU A 62 -7.30 -2.43 -16.34
C LEU A 62 -8.14 -2.10 -17.59
N PRO A 63 -9.42 -1.71 -17.43
CA PRO A 63 -10.35 -1.45 -18.52
C PRO A 63 -10.15 -0.05 -19.15
N PHE A 64 -8.99 0.58 -18.94
CA PHE A 64 -8.71 1.94 -19.39
C PHE A 64 -7.90 1.93 -20.70
N PRO A 65 -8.24 2.80 -21.67
CA PRO A 65 -7.43 2.98 -22.87
C PRO A 65 -6.00 3.43 -22.53
N ALA A 66 -5.06 3.12 -23.43
CA ALA A 66 -3.69 3.62 -23.30
C ALA A 66 -3.66 5.16 -23.29
N GLY A 67 -2.80 5.75 -22.45
CA GLY A 67 -2.64 7.21 -22.35
C GLY A 67 -3.91 7.99 -21.99
N SER A 68 -4.85 7.40 -21.24
CA SER A 68 -6.13 8.03 -20.91
C SER A 68 -6.15 8.71 -19.54
N LEU A 69 -5.26 8.33 -18.63
CA LEU A 69 -5.26 8.79 -17.24
C LEU A 69 -4.27 9.96 -17.03
N ASP A 70 -4.72 11.01 -16.35
CA ASP A 70 -3.90 12.15 -15.94
C ASP A 70 -3.04 11.84 -14.71
N PHE A 71 -3.44 10.87 -13.89
CA PHE A 71 -2.66 10.34 -12.77
C PHE A 71 -3.17 8.95 -12.37
N ALA A 72 -2.37 8.22 -11.58
CA ALA A 72 -2.84 7.03 -10.89
C ALA A 72 -2.15 6.90 -9.52
N PHE A 73 -2.74 6.12 -8.62
CA PHE A 73 -2.06 5.72 -7.41
C PHE A 73 -2.41 4.29 -7.02
N SER A 74 -1.48 3.60 -6.36
CA SER A 74 -1.68 2.27 -5.80
C SER A 74 -0.99 2.17 -4.45
N LEU A 75 -1.77 2.06 -3.38
CA LEU A 75 -1.26 2.19 -2.02
C LEU A 75 -1.40 0.89 -1.24
N GLY A 76 -0.34 0.08 -1.27
CA GLY A 76 -0.27 -1.14 -0.47
C GLY A 76 -0.88 -2.37 -1.16
N VAL A 77 -0.79 -2.44 -2.49
CA VAL A 77 -1.51 -3.45 -3.30
C VAL A 77 -0.56 -4.27 -4.17
N LEU A 78 0.27 -3.61 -4.99
CA LEU A 78 1.01 -4.29 -6.08
C LEU A 78 2.04 -5.33 -5.61
N HIS A 79 2.44 -5.31 -4.34
CA HIS A 79 3.37 -6.28 -3.75
C HIS A 79 2.71 -7.63 -3.39
N HIS A 80 1.39 -7.72 -3.53
CA HIS A 80 0.64 -8.98 -3.46
C HIS A 80 0.39 -9.61 -4.83
N LEU A 81 0.75 -8.94 -5.93
CA LEU A 81 0.60 -9.49 -7.28
C LEU A 81 1.73 -10.49 -7.57
N PRO A 82 1.49 -11.53 -8.39
CA PRO A 82 2.54 -12.45 -8.83
C PRO A 82 3.66 -11.75 -9.62
N ASP A 83 3.29 -10.79 -10.48
CA ASP A 83 4.22 -10.04 -11.32
C ASP A 83 4.01 -8.53 -11.15
N THR A 84 4.67 -7.97 -10.14
CA THR A 84 4.65 -6.53 -9.84
C THR A 84 5.23 -5.70 -11.00
N GLN A 85 6.25 -6.20 -11.71
CA GLN A 85 6.87 -5.47 -12.82
C GLN A 85 5.91 -5.30 -13.98
N ARG A 86 5.20 -6.36 -14.37
CA ARG A 86 4.19 -6.31 -15.42
C ARG A 86 3.05 -5.36 -15.05
N ALA A 87 2.56 -5.43 -13.82
CA ALA A 87 1.52 -4.53 -13.34
C ALA A 87 1.95 -3.06 -13.44
N LEU A 88 3.19 -2.73 -13.07
CA LEU A 88 3.73 -1.37 -13.22
C LEU A 88 3.78 -0.92 -14.68
N SER A 89 4.20 -1.80 -15.60
CA SER A 89 4.21 -1.51 -17.04
C SER A 89 2.80 -1.29 -17.61
N ASP A 90 1.83 -2.12 -17.19
CA ASP A 90 0.43 -1.98 -17.59
C ASP A 90 -0.14 -0.63 -17.11
N ILE A 91 0.13 -0.26 -15.86
CA ILE A 91 -0.25 1.06 -15.31
C ILE A 91 0.39 2.20 -16.12
N ALA A 92 1.70 2.14 -16.34
CA ALA A 92 2.44 3.17 -17.06
C ALA A 92 1.88 3.42 -18.48
N SER A 93 1.42 2.36 -19.15
CA SER A 93 0.84 2.49 -20.48
C SER A 93 -0.56 3.14 -20.50
N ARG A 94 -1.27 3.18 -19.37
CA ARG A 94 -2.60 3.84 -19.26
C ARG A 94 -2.47 5.31 -18.88
N LEU A 95 -1.32 5.70 -18.35
CA LEU A 95 -0.98 7.07 -17.99
C LEU A 95 -0.57 7.88 -19.23
N LYS A 96 -1.03 9.13 -19.30
CA LYS A 96 -0.56 10.12 -20.28
C LYS A 96 0.94 10.40 -20.07
N PRO A 97 1.67 10.77 -21.13
CA PRO A 97 2.98 11.42 -20.98
C PRO A 97 2.95 12.54 -19.93
N GLY A 98 3.90 12.55 -18.99
CA GLY A 98 3.97 13.53 -17.91
C GLY A 98 3.02 13.29 -16.73
N ALA A 99 2.19 12.26 -16.77
CA ALA A 99 1.27 11.95 -15.67
C ALA A 99 2.02 11.35 -14.46
N PRO A 100 1.73 11.81 -13.23
CA PRO A 100 2.30 11.24 -12.02
C PRO A 100 1.64 9.90 -11.64
N PHE A 101 2.46 9.01 -11.09
CA PHE A 101 2.04 7.77 -10.44
C PHE A 101 2.58 7.71 -9.02
N LEU A 102 1.68 7.58 -8.04
CA LEU A 102 2.03 7.40 -6.63
C LEU A 102 1.90 5.93 -6.23
N VAL A 103 2.97 5.34 -5.67
CA VAL A 103 2.99 3.94 -5.28
C VAL A 103 3.51 3.76 -3.86
N TYR A 104 2.87 2.88 -3.11
CA TYR A 104 3.39 2.35 -1.85
C TYR A 104 3.52 0.82 -1.95
N LEU A 105 4.76 0.34 -1.80
CA LEU A 105 5.10 -1.08 -1.76
C LEU A 105 5.73 -1.42 -0.40
N TYR A 106 5.53 -2.65 0.06
CA TYR A 106 6.21 -3.11 1.26
C TYR A 106 7.72 -3.11 1.06
N TYR A 107 8.41 -2.41 1.95
CA TYR A 107 9.85 -2.29 1.93
C TYR A 107 10.54 -3.49 2.58
N SER A 108 11.71 -3.85 2.08
CA SER A 108 12.52 -4.98 2.58
C SER A 108 13.34 -4.65 3.85
N MET A 109 13.03 -3.53 4.51
CA MET A 109 13.76 -3.04 5.71
C MET A 109 15.23 -2.76 5.45
N ASP A 110 15.56 -2.35 4.23
CA ASP A 110 16.90 -1.96 3.78
C ASP A 110 17.45 -0.72 4.49
N ASN A 111 16.59 0.08 5.11
CA ASN A 111 16.97 1.23 5.96
C ASN A 111 17.08 0.90 7.45
N ARG A 112 16.98 -0.39 7.86
CA ARG A 112 17.04 -0.82 9.26
C ARG A 112 18.35 -1.60 9.55
N PRO A 113 18.79 -1.64 10.83
CA PRO A 113 19.96 -2.43 11.22
C PRO A 113 19.82 -3.91 10.86
N VAL A 114 20.94 -4.59 10.59
CA VAL A 114 20.95 -5.97 10.09
C VAL A 114 20.22 -6.96 11.02
N TRP A 115 20.25 -6.75 12.34
CA TRP A 115 19.55 -7.61 13.31
C TRP A 115 18.02 -7.61 13.14
N PHE A 116 17.44 -6.56 12.52
CA PHE A 116 16.02 -6.49 12.20
C PHE A 116 15.61 -7.58 11.19
N ARG A 117 16.53 -8.04 10.34
CA ARG A 117 16.29 -9.18 9.43
C ARG A 117 16.02 -10.47 10.19
N SER A 118 16.63 -10.69 11.36
CA SER A 118 16.40 -11.89 12.15
C SER A 118 14.97 -11.93 12.71
N ILE A 119 14.45 -10.80 13.17
CA ILE A 119 13.02 -10.67 13.55
C ILE A 119 12.14 -10.96 12.34
N TRP A 120 12.51 -10.45 11.16
CA TRP A 120 11.73 -10.70 9.95
C TRP A 120 11.62 -12.20 9.63
N VAL A 121 12.74 -12.93 9.60
CA VAL A 121 12.75 -14.37 9.31
C VAL A 121 11.81 -15.11 10.27
N MET A 122 11.86 -14.81 11.57
CA MET A 122 10.92 -15.39 12.54
C MET A 122 9.46 -15.05 12.22
N THR A 123 9.15 -13.80 11.88
CA THR A 123 7.77 -13.41 11.51
C THR A 123 7.28 -14.10 10.24
N ASP A 124 8.17 -14.43 9.31
CA ASP A 124 7.80 -15.09 8.05
C ASP A 124 7.42 -16.55 8.28
N TRP A 125 8.13 -17.26 9.16
CA TRP A 125 7.72 -18.59 9.63
C TRP A 125 6.33 -18.58 10.29
N LEU A 126 6.08 -17.59 11.15
CA LEU A 126 4.76 -17.36 11.77
C LEU A 126 3.67 -17.12 10.71
N ARG A 127 3.95 -16.30 9.69
CA ARG A 127 3.05 -16.06 8.55
C ARG A 127 2.76 -17.34 7.77
N LEU A 128 3.77 -18.13 7.45
CA LEU A 128 3.58 -19.38 6.70
C LEU A 128 2.66 -20.36 7.46
N GLY A 129 2.69 -20.35 8.80
CA GLY A 129 1.74 -21.07 9.63
C GLY A 129 0.34 -20.44 9.61
N ILE A 130 0.22 -19.16 9.98
CA ILE A 130 -1.06 -18.46 10.15
C ILE A 130 -1.85 -18.35 8.83
N SER A 131 -1.16 -18.11 7.70
CA SER A 131 -1.80 -17.96 6.38
C SER A 131 -2.49 -19.25 5.89
N ARG A 132 -2.18 -20.40 6.48
CA ARG A 132 -2.81 -21.71 6.19
C ARG A 132 -4.03 -22.02 7.07
N LEU A 133 -4.25 -21.27 8.14
CA LEU A 133 -5.36 -21.52 9.06
C LEU A 133 -6.73 -21.19 8.43
N PRO A 134 -7.83 -21.80 8.91
CA PRO A 134 -9.20 -21.35 8.62
C PRO A 134 -9.44 -19.89 9.05
N HIS A 135 -10.36 -19.19 8.36
CA HIS A 135 -10.59 -17.74 8.53
C HIS A 135 -10.81 -17.29 9.99
N ALA A 136 -11.65 -18.02 10.74
CA ALA A 136 -11.92 -17.69 12.15
C ALA A 136 -10.66 -17.77 13.04
N LEU A 137 -9.83 -18.80 12.81
CA LEU A 137 -8.56 -18.97 13.52
C LEU A 137 -7.53 -17.93 13.10
N LYS A 138 -7.52 -17.48 11.83
CA LYS A 138 -6.68 -16.35 11.41
C LYS A 138 -7.01 -15.08 12.20
N ILE A 139 -8.28 -14.73 12.32
CA ILE A 139 -8.72 -13.55 13.07
C ILE A 139 -8.31 -13.66 14.54
N GLY A 140 -8.53 -14.81 15.17
CA GLY A 140 -8.15 -15.05 16.56
C GLY A 140 -6.64 -14.90 16.78
N SER A 141 -5.82 -15.61 16.00
CA SER A 141 -4.36 -15.60 16.12
C SER A 141 -3.75 -14.22 15.85
N THR A 142 -4.24 -13.51 14.84
CA THR A 142 -3.73 -12.16 14.49
C THR A 142 -4.17 -11.10 15.51
N THR A 143 -5.36 -11.25 16.11
CA THR A 143 -5.80 -10.39 17.22
C THR A 143 -4.98 -10.61 18.48
N ALA A 144 -4.68 -11.87 18.82
CA ALA A 144 -3.79 -12.20 19.92
C ALA A 144 -2.38 -11.65 19.70
N LEU A 145 -1.83 -11.80 18.49
CA LEU A 145 -0.53 -11.22 18.12
C LEU A 145 -0.52 -9.69 18.24
N ALA A 146 -1.60 -9.03 17.81
CA ALA A 146 -1.74 -7.59 17.96
C ALA A 146 -1.74 -7.16 19.43
N GLY A 147 -2.42 -7.92 20.30
CA GLY A 147 -2.49 -7.65 21.75
C GLY A 147 -1.21 -7.96 22.51
N LEU A 148 -0.54 -9.06 22.19
CA LEU A 148 0.61 -9.57 22.95
C LEU A 148 1.95 -9.06 22.45
N VAL A 149 2.05 -8.67 21.17
CA VAL A 149 3.31 -8.24 20.55
C VAL A 149 3.22 -6.80 20.06
N TYR A 150 2.22 -6.48 19.23
CA TYR A 150 2.19 -5.15 18.60
C TYR A 150 1.93 -4.06 19.63
N TRP A 151 0.93 -4.27 20.49
CA TRP A 151 0.51 -3.27 21.45
C TRP A 151 1.61 -2.96 22.48
N PRO A 152 2.26 -3.94 23.16
CA PRO A 152 3.32 -3.64 24.11
C PRO A 152 4.51 -2.91 23.47
N LEU A 153 4.98 -3.37 22.30
CA LEU A 153 6.10 -2.73 21.60
C LEU A 153 5.79 -1.29 21.19
N ALA A 154 4.59 -1.05 20.65
CA ALA A 154 4.14 0.30 20.32
C ALA A 154 4.04 1.21 21.56
N ARG A 155 3.58 0.69 22.71
CA ARG A 155 3.49 1.46 23.95
C ARG A 155 4.85 1.72 24.60
N ILE A 156 5.80 0.79 24.48
CA ILE A 156 7.19 1.01 24.90
C ILE A 156 7.80 2.14 24.05
N ALA A 157 7.63 2.11 22.72
CA ALA A 157 8.11 3.19 21.85
C ALA A 157 7.52 4.55 22.23
N ARG A 158 6.21 4.60 22.54
CA ARG A 158 5.55 5.82 23.02
C ARG A 158 6.10 6.30 24.36
N LEU A 159 6.40 5.39 25.27
CA LEU A 159 6.99 5.74 26.58
C LEU A 159 8.40 6.30 26.40
N LEU A 160 9.23 5.70 25.55
CA LEU A 160 10.58 6.20 25.28
C LEU A 160 10.56 7.58 24.62
N GLU A 161 9.65 7.83 23.68
CA GLU A 161 9.45 9.15 23.08
C GLU A 161 9.13 10.20 24.15
N LYS A 162 8.22 9.90 25.09
CA LYS A 162 7.89 10.79 26.22
C LYS A 162 9.07 11.05 27.16
N LEU A 163 10.00 10.10 27.26
CA LEU A 163 11.22 10.22 28.06
C LEU A 163 12.36 10.90 27.28
N GLY A 164 12.15 11.31 26.02
CA GLY A 164 13.19 11.91 25.17
C GLY A 164 14.27 10.92 24.74
N LEU A 165 14.00 9.62 24.84
CA LEU A 165 14.93 8.55 24.47
C LEU A 165 14.72 8.14 23.01
N ARG A 166 15.81 7.67 22.36
CA ARG A 166 15.77 7.16 20.98
C ARG A 166 14.85 5.95 20.89
N PHE A 167 13.78 6.06 20.13
CA PHE A 167 12.75 5.03 19.96
C PHE A 167 12.68 4.51 18.52
N GLU A 168 13.39 5.14 17.58
CA GLU A 168 13.24 4.91 16.15
C GLU A 168 13.58 3.46 15.79
N HIS A 169 14.50 2.83 16.51
CA HIS A 169 14.92 1.44 16.27
C HIS A 169 14.06 0.39 16.97
N ILE A 170 13.02 0.77 17.71
CA ILE A 170 12.10 -0.20 18.31
C ILE A 170 11.18 -0.77 17.21
N PRO A 171 11.05 -2.11 17.11
CA PRO A 171 10.05 -2.72 16.24
C PRO A 171 8.66 -2.16 16.52
N LEU A 172 7.94 -1.80 15.45
CA LEU A 172 6.59 -1.23 15.53
C LEU A 172 6.50 0.17 16.16
N ALA A 173 7.60 0.91 16.28
CA ALA A 173 7.62 2.30 16.73
C ALA A 173 6.70 3.24 15.91
N PHE A 174 6.49 2.94 14.62
CA PHE A 174 5.52 3.63 13.77
C PHE A 174 4.08 3.62 14.35
N TYR A 175 3.72 2.56 15.07
CA TYR A 175 2.37 2.36 15.61
C TYR A 175 2.16 2.99 17.00
N ARG A 176 3.15 3.71 17.53
CA ARG A 176 3.16 4.21 18.93
C ARG A 176 1.91 4.99 19.35
N ASP A 177 1.38 5.82 18.45
CA ASP A 177 0.18 6.62 18.68
C ASP A 177 -1.06 6.11 17.93
N LYS A 178 -0.95 4.94 17.28
CA LYS A 178 -2.07 4.38 16.51
C LYS A 178 -3.04 3.63 17.44
N PRO A 179 -4.35 3.68 17.17
CA PRO A 179 -5.35 2.94 17.95
C PRO A 179 -5.20 1.43 17.72
N PHE A 180 -5.62 0.62 18.69
CA PHE A 180 -5.50 -0.85 18.62
C PHE A 180 -6.11 -1.46 17.35
N TYR A 181 -7.20 -0.86 16.85
CA TYR A 181 -7.80 -1.25 15.58
C TYR A 181 -6.79 -1.27 14.43
N VAL A 182 -5.94 -0.24 14.29
CA VAL A 182 -4.92 -0.15 13.24
C VAL A 182 -3.86 -1.24 13.41
N LEU A 183 -3.43 -1.51 14.65
CA LEU A 183 -2.46 -2.57 14.96
C LEU A 183 -3.02 -3.94 14.59
N ARG A 184 -4.29 -4.20 14.91
CA ARG A 184 -4.98 -5.46 14.61
C ARG A 184 -5.14 -5.66 13.11
N THR A 185 -5.53 -4.62 12.37
CA THR A 185 -5.66 -4.68 10.92
C THR A 185 -4.31 -4.96 10.27
N ASP A 186 -3.24 -4.25 10.67
CA ASP A 186 -1.89 -4.49 10.13
C ASP A 186 -1.38 -5.91 10.43
N ALA A 187 -1.62 -6.42 11.65
CA ALA A 187 -1.29 -7.80 11.99
C ALA A 187 -2.11 -8.81 11.17
N TYR A 188 -3.38 -8.52 10.88
CA TYR A 188 -4.19 -9.37 10.02
C TYR A 188 -3.63 -9.39 8.59
N ASP A 189 -3.39 -8.22 8.00
CA ASP A 189 -2.91 -8.10 6.62
C ASP A 189 -1.54 -8.77 6.45
N ARG A 190 -0.62 -8.56 7.41
CA ARG A 190 0.75 -9.08 7.34
C ARG A 190 0.88 -10.59 7.50
N PHE A 191 -0.02 -11.24 8.25
CA PHE A 191 0.10 -12.68 8.57
C PHE A 191 -0.94 -13.56 7.88
N SER A 192 -2.00 -12.97 7.30
CA SER A 192 -3.06 -13.73 6.64
C SER A 192 -2.78 -14.04 5.17
N THR A 193 -1.95 -13.25 4.50
CA THR A 193 -1.61 -13.36 3.07
C THR A 193 -0.52 -14.41 2.82
N ARG A 194 -0.70 -15.22 1.76
CA ARG A 194 0.26 -16.26 1.34
C ARG A 194 1.40 -15.73 0.46
N LEU A 195 1.17 -14.62 -0.24
CA LEU A 195 2.14 -13.98 -1.11
C LEU A 195 2.33 -12.54 -0.64
N GLU A 196 3.54 -12.23 -0.20
CA GLU A 196 3.94 -10.87 0.18
C GLU A 196 5.37 -10.65 -0.32
N GLN A 197 5.50 -9.87 -1.40
CA GLN A 197 6.80 -9.44 -1.91
C GLN A 197 7.25 -8.20 -1.15
N ARG A 198 8.57 -8.05 -0.98
CA ARG A 198 9.15 -6.85 -0.39
C ARG A 198 10.31 -6.38 -1.24
N PHE A 199 10.42 -5.07 -1.40
CA PHE A 199 11.37 -4.46 -2.31
C PHE A 199 12.23 -3.44 -1.56
N SER A 200 13.52 -3.41 -1.87
CA SER A 200 14.43 -2.34 -1.48
C SER A 200 14.12 -1.07 -2.29
N LYS A 201 14.63 0.08 -1.83
CA LYS A 201 14.50 1.35 -2.57
C LYS A 201 15.03 1.23 -4.00
N LEU A 202 16.16 0.55 -4.17
CA LEU A 202 16.82 0.35 -5.47
C LEU A 202 15.98 -0.54 -6.40
N GLU A 203 15.39 -1.61 -5.88
CA GLU A 203 14.50 -2.47 -6.67
C GLU A 203 13.25 -1.72 -7.13
N ILE A 204 12.62 -0.95 -6.24
CA ILE A 204 11.45 -0.12 -6.59
C ILE A 204 11.82 0.90 -7.67
N GLN A 205 12.95 1.58 -7.50
CA GLN A 205 13.44 2.55 -8.47
C GLN A 205 13.71 1.88 -9.83
N ALA A 206 14.39 0.73 -9.86
CA ALA A 206 14.65 -0.01 -11.08
C ALA A 206 13.36 -0.48 -11.76
N MET A 207 12.38 -0.97 -10.99
CA MET A 207 11.09 -1.40 -11.53
C MET A 207 10.31 -0.24 -12.17
N LEU A 208 10.29 0.93 -11.51
CA LEU A 208 9.65 2.14 -12.02
C LEU A 208 10.35 2.64 -13.30
N LEU A 209 11.70 2.67 -13.32
CA LEU A 209 12.46 3.03 -14.52
C LEU A 209 12.14 2.09 -15.70
N ARG A 210 12.14 0.76 -15.47
CA ARG A 210 11.81 -0.23 -16.50
C ARG A 210 10.37 -0.11 -17.00
N ALA A 211 9.45 0.31 -16.15
CA ALA A 211 8.06 0.56 -16.54
C ALA A 211 7.88 1.88 -17.31
N GLY A 212 8.92 2.70 -17.46
CA GLY A 212 8.87 3.96 -18.21
C GLY A 212 8.49 5.17 -17.36
N PHE A 213 8.76 5.13 -16.06
CA PHE A 213 8.70 6.29 -15.17
C PHE A 213 10.08 6.97 -15.05
N THR A 214 10.04 8.28 -14.86
CA THR A 214 11.18 9.20 -14.71
C THR A 214 10.92 10.10 -13.49
N ASP A 215 11.88 10.95 -13.13
CA ASP A 215 11.76 11.88 -11.99
C ASP A 215 11.26 11.22 -10.70
N ILE A 216 11.78 10.02 -10.40
CA ILE A 216 11.33 9.22 -9.27
C ILE A 216 11.78 9.85 -7.96
N ARG A 217 10.82 10.13 -7.07
CA ARG A 217 11.05 10.69 -5.74
C ARG A 217 10.46 9.79 -4.69
N PHE A 218 11.23 9.50 -3.65
CA PHE A 218 10.77 8.71 -2.51
C PHE A 218 10.43 9.65 -1.34
N SER A 219 9.43 9.26 -0.55
CA SER A 219 9.15 9.90 0.74
C SER A 219 10.30 9.65 1.71
N ASP A 220 10.69 10.68 2.46
CA ASP A 220 11.61 10.61 3.60
C ASP A 220 10.86 10.40 4.94
N HIS A 221 9.57 10.02 4.86
CA HIS A 221 8.73 9.70 6.00
C HIS A 221 8.03 8.34 5.83
N GLU A 222 7.80 7.66 6.95
CA GLU A 222 7.02 6.42 6.98
C GLU A 222 5.55 6.66 6.56
N PRO A 223 4.92 5.74 5.82
CA PRO A 223 5.41 4.39 5.50
C PRO A 223 6.38 4.35 4.30
N TYR A 224 7.52 3.69 4.48
CA TYR A 224 8.46 3.40 3.39
C TYR A 224 8.07 2.10 2.66
N TRP A 225 8.26 1.95 1.36
CA TRP A 225 8.69 2.98 0.42
C TRP A 225 7.45 3.51 -0.32
N CYS A 226 7.16 4.77 -0.06
CA CYS A 226 6.21 5.55 -0.85
C CYS A 226 7.00 6.34 -1.89
N ALA A 227 6.66 6.21 -3.17
CA ALA A 227 7.35 6.84 -4.28
C ALA A 227 6.38 7.48 -5.27
N VAL A 228 6.79 8.59 -5.87
CA VAL A 228 6.13 9.18 -7.03
C VAL A 228 7.07 9.10 -8.23
N GLY A 229 6.57 8.62 -9.36
CA GLY A 229 7.25 8.66 -10.65
C GLY A 229 6.41 9.41 -11.69
N ILE A 230 7.06 10.04 -12.66
CA ILE A 230 6.43 10.74 -13.77
C ILE A 230 6.53 9.89 -15.03
N ARG A 231 5.41 9.63 -15.70
CA ARG A 231 5.41 8.88 -16.97
C ARG A 231 6.26 9.63 -18.00
N ALA A 232 7.29 8.97 -18.53
CA ALA A 232 8.15 9.57 -19.55
C ALA A 232 7.34 9.97 -20.79
N GLY A 233 7.69 11.13 -21.39
CA GLY A 233 7.30 11.45 -22.75
C GLY A 233 8.03 10.53 -23.72
N GLY A 234 7.29 9.93 -24.65
CA GLY A 234 7.88 9.20 -25.78
C GLY A 234 8.51 10.15 -26.79
#